data_AF-A0AA88RIX5-F1
#
_entry.id   AF-A0AA88RIX5-F1
#
_cell.length_a   1.000
_cell.length_b   1.000
_cell.length_c   1.000
_cell.angle_alpha   90.00
_cell.angle_beta   90.00
_cell.angle_gamma   90.00
#
_symmetry.space_group_name_H-M   'P 1'
#
loop_
_entity.id
_entity.type
_entity.pdbx_description
1 polymer ?
#
loop_
_entity_poly.entity_id
_entity_poly.type
_entity_poly.pdbx_seq_one_letter_code
_entity_poly.pdbx_strand_id
1 'polypeptide(L)'
;MASMMLFTDCSSSSVAAARVLPFCRHKIPDGGLVQLHRSARLQFGLSNPSSSRTFVTHTFPSPPIVKERKEGWGVWEGGREKSISLLFIISSSKWGISNWCLITFIAYTITAAAEVSVEASAKVIDGKKVAKEIRDEIATEISKMKDAIGVVPGLAVILVGDRKDSATYVRNKKKACESVGINSYEVRLGEDSTEQEVIKHISCFNNDPSVHGILVQLPLPSHMNEQNVVDAVCIEKDVDGFNPLNSGRLAMRGIEPLFVPCTPKGCIELLRRYGVEIKGKRAVVLGRSNIVGRPAAALLDGEDATVTVVHSRTQNPEEITREADILIAAVGRPNMVRGSWIKPGAVVIDVGINAVEDAKNPRGYRLVGDVCYEEASKIASAITPVPGGVGPMTIAMLLSNTLVSAKRAHHFIHSSSKLDAQKHWGLTGMVIITYNGDYSEAPLRRLSALQIVGSNTVFTSKQNEV
;
A
#
# COMPACT_ATOMS: atom_id res chain seq x y z
N MET A 1 -35.41 20.05 19.47
CA MET A 1 -36.13 19.00 18.72
C MET A 1 -36.05 19.30 17.23
N ALA A 2 -35.15 18.62 16.52
CA ALA A 2 -35.12 18.59 15.06
C ALA A 2 -35.60 17.20 14.65
N SER A 3 -36.75 17.11 13.99
CA SER A 3 -37.24 15.85 13.43
C SER A 3 -36.54 15.63 12.10
N MET A 4 -35.78 14.53 12.01
CA MET A 4 -35.07 14.12 10.79
C MET A 4 -35.75 12.84 10.30
N MET A 5 -36.36 12.87 9.11
CA MET A 5 -36.94 11.70 8.47
C MET A 5 -35.90 11.08 7.52
N LEU A 6 -35.55 9.82 7.76
CA LEU A 6 -34.78 8.98 6.85
C LEU A 6 -35.75 8.26 5.91
N PHE A 7 -35.57 8.42 4.60
CA PHE A 7 -36.17 7.54 3.60
C PHE A 7 -35.15 6.47 3.22
N THR A 8 -35.48 5.21 3.47
CA THR A 8 -34.77 4.05 2.92
C THR A 8 -35.60 3.49 1.78
N ASP A 9 -35.06 3.51 0.56
CA ASP A 9 -35.64 2.79 -0.57
C ASP A 9 -35.27 1.31 -0.45
N CYS A 10 -36.23 0.47 -0.02
CA CYS A 10 -36.09 -0.98 -0.02
C CYS A 10 -36.59 -1.54 -1.35
N SER A 11 -35.90 -1.24 -2.45
CA SER A 11 -36.13 -1.91 -3.73
C SER A 11 -34.90 -1.96 -4.64
N SER A 12 -33.71 -2.27 -4.12
CA SER A 12 -32.65 -2.87 -4.94
C SER A 12 -31.55 -3.49 -4.08
N SER A 13 -31.13 -4.69 -4.44
CA SER A 13 -29.96 -5.36 -3.89
C SER A 13 -28.69 -4.71 -4.43
N SER A 14 -28.32 -3.54 -3.92
CA SER A 14 -26.97 -2.98 -4.03
C SER A 14 -26.80 -1.79 -3.08
N VAL A 15 -25.86 -1.91 -2.15
CA VAL A 15 -25.52 -0.88 -1.15
C VAL A 15 -24.78 0.27 -1.84
N ALA A 16 -25.40 1.44 -1.99
CA ALA A 16 -24.69 2.73 -2.12
C ALA A 16 -25.62 3.95 -2.01
N ALA A 17 -25.17 4.93 -1.21
CA ALA A 17 -25.57 6.34 -1.17
C ALA A 17 -26.86 6.73 -0.39
N ALA A 18 -26.71 6.93 0.93
CA ALA A 18 -27.54 7.89 1.66
C ALA A 18 -26.97 9.32 1.44
N ARG A 19 -27.79 10.27 1.00
CA ARG A 19 -27.42 11.70 0.92
C ARG A 19 -28.29 12.53 1.86
N VAL A 20 -27.65 13.40 2.64
CA VAL A 20 -28.30 14.37 3.54
C VAL A 20 -28.49 15.69 2.80
N LEU A 21 -29.72 16.22 2.77
CA LEU A 21 -30.01 17.56 2.27
C LEU A 21 -30.43 18.47 3.42
N PRO A 22 -29.86 19.69 3.57
CA PRO A 22 -30.32 20.66 4.55
C PRO A 22 -31.53 21.45 4.01
N PHE A 23 -32.58 21.62 4.83
CA PHE A 23 -33.69 22.54 4.55
C PHE A 23 -33.55 23.83 5.37
N CYS A 24 -33.64 24.99 4.71
CA CYS A 24 -33.85 26.28 5.38
C CYS A 24 -35.33 26.47 5.71
N ARG A 25 -35.64 26.85 6.96
CA ARG A 25 -37.01 27.19 7.40
C ARG A 25 -37.46 28.52 6.79
N HIS A 26 -38.69 28.59 6.28
CA HIS A 26 -39.47 29.81 6.20
C HIS A 26 -40.83 29.58 6.86
N LYS A 27 -41.29 30.56 7.64
CA LYS A 27 -42.53 30.53 8.41
C LYS A 27 -43.61 31.21 7.57
N ILE A 28 -44.74 30.54 7.34
CA ILE A 28 -45.95 31.15 6.74
C ILE A 28 -47.07 31.04 7.77
N PRO A 29 -47.75 32.14 8.14
CA PRO A 29 -49.00 32.09 8.88
C PRO A 29 -50.16 31.75 7.92
N ASP A 30 -51.10 30.95 8.42
CA ASP A 30 -52.42 30.69 7.83
C ASP A 30 -52.50 29.64 6.70
N GLY A 31 -52.52 28.36 7.12
CA GLY A 31 -53.60 27.43 6.74
C GLY A 31 -53.77 26.94 5.30
N GLY A 32 -52.79 27.08 4.39
CA GLY A 32 -52.89 26.60 3.00
C GLY A 32 -51.88 25.50 2.61
N LEU A 33 -52.35 24.45 1.94
CA LEU A 33 -51.56 23.37 1.34
C LEU A 33 -51.10 23.80 -0.07
N VAL A 34 -49.80 23.71 -0.39
CA VAL A 34 -49.30 23.83 -1.77
C VAL A 34 -48.49 22.58 -2.14
N GLN A 35 -48.98 21.89 -3.17
CA GLN A 35 -48.30 20.80 -3.86
C GLN A 35 -47.40 21.40 -4.96
N LEU A 36 -46.10 21.11 -4.94
CA LEU A 36 -45.18 21.49 -6.01
C LEU A 36 -44.64 20.25 -6.71
N HIS A 37 -45.13 20.00 -7.93
CA HIS A 37 -44.40 19.24 -8.93
C HIS A 37 -43.45 20.20 -9.66
N ARG A 38 -42.14 19.92 -9.66
CA ARG A 38 -41.28 20.42 -10.73
C ARG A 38 -40.15 19.44 -11.06
N SER A 39 -40.17 19.02 -12.31
CA SER A 39 -39.15 18.29 -13.04
C SER A 39 -37.77 18.95 -12.92
N ALA A 40 -36.78 18.23 -12.43
CA ALA A 40 -35.39 18.64 -12.57
C ALA A 40 -34.88 18.27 -13.98
N ARG A 41 -34.47 19.27 -14.76
CA ARG A 41 -33.63 19.08 -15.95
C ARG A 41 -32.24 18.61 -15.48
N LEU A 42 -31.89 17.37 -15.78
CA LEU A 42 -30.50 16.92 -15.74
C LEU A 42 -29.81 17.42 -17.02
N GLN A 43 -28.98 18.45 -16.89
CA GLN A 43 -28.09 18.91 -17.94
C GLN A 43 -26.83 18.04 -17.89
N PHE A 44 -26.74 17.02 -18.74
CA PHE A 44 -25.47 16.36 -19.04
C PHE A 44 -24.77 17.19 -20.12
N GLY A 45 -23.82 18.01 -19.69
CA GLY A 45 -22.91 18.70 -20.61
C GLY A 45 -21.76 17.78 -20.97
N LEU A 46 -21.88 17.04 -22.08
CA LEU A 46 -20.80 16.94 -23.06
C LEU A 46 -21.42 17.03 -24.46
N SER A 47 -20.71 17.78 -25.27
CA SER A 47 -21.06 18.31 -26.58
C SER A 47 -21.47 17.29 -27.63
N ASN A 48 -22.45 17.73 -28.42
CA ASN A 48 -22.82 17.40 -29.80
C ASN A 48 -23.92 16.36 -30.09
N PRO A 49 -24.82 16.68 -31.06
CA PRO A 49 -26.23 16.32 -31.03
C PRO A 49 -26.62 15.57 -32.31
N SER A 50 -26.88 14.27 -32.23
CA SER A 50 -27.52 13.55 -33.34
C SER A 50 -27.92 12.15 -32.90
N SER A 51 -29.03 12.06 -32.17
CA SER A 51 -30.03 10.99 -32.30
C SER A 51 -31.00 11.08 -31.13
N SER A 52 -32.24 11.43 -31.44
CA SER A 52 -33.39 11.11 -30.61
C SER A 52 -33.45 9.60 -30.44
N ARG A 53 -33.32 9.10 -29.20
CA ARG A 53 -33.72 7.74 -28.85
C ARG A 53 -34.90 7.79 -27.90
N THR A 54 -36.07 7.46 -28.44
CA THR A 54 -37.29 7.13 -27.70
C THR A 54 -37.05 5.84 -26.93
N PHE A 55 -37.17 5.85 -25.60
CA PHE A 55 -37.27 4.61 -24.83
C PHE A 55 -38.74 4.20 -24.78
N VAL A 56 -39.07 3.12 -25.50
CA VAL A 56 -40.33 2.39 -25.36
C VAL A 56 -40.14 1.38 -24.24
N THR A 57 -40.83 1.52 -23.12
CA THR A 57 -40.94 0.44 -22.12
C THR A 57 -42.10 -0.48 -22.51
N HIS A 58 -41.78 -1.68 -23.00
CA HIS A 58 -42.76 -2.75 -23.14
C HIS A 58 -43.03 -3.37 -21.77
N THR A 59 -44.26 -3.25 -21.28
CA THR A 59 -44.80 -4.06 -20.18
C THR A 59 -45.38 -5.35 -20.75
N PHE A 60 -44.78 -6.49 -20.42
CA PHE A 60 -45.42 -7.79 -20.62
C PHE A 60 -46.22 -8.16 -19.35
N PRO A 61 -47.48 -8.63 -19.48
CA PRO A 61 -48.25 -9.11 -18.35
C PRO A 61 -47.86 -10.56 -18.04
N SER A 62 -47.63 -10.87 -16.77
CA SER A 62 -47.54 -12.25 -16.29
C SER A 62 -48.65 -12.56 -15.28
N PRO A 63 -49.15 -13.82 -15.27
CA PRO A 63 -50.54 -14.20 -15.00
C PRO A 63 -50.84 -14.43 -13.50
N PRO A 64 -52.12 -14.64 -13.10
CA PRO A 64 -52.49 -14.72 -11.69
C PRO A 64 -52.10 -16.08 -11.10
N ILE A 65 -51.49 -16.10 -9.92
CA ILE A 65 -51.26 -17.33 -9.15
C ILE A 65 -52.02 -17.25 -7.81
N VAL A 66 -53.15 -17.95 -7.85
CA VAL A 66 -53.82 -18.80 -6.85
C VAL A 66 -53.24 -18.85 -5.43
N LYS A 67 -54.16 -18.68 -4.46
CA LYS A 67 -54.01 -18.94 -3.02
C LYS A 67 -53.69 -20.42 -2.73
N GLU A 68 -52.72 -20.67 -1.85
CA GLU A 68 -52.72 -21.88 -1.02
C GLU A 68 -52.19 -21.58 0.39
N ARG A 69 -52.89 -22.14 1.38
CA ARG A 69 -52.57 -22.17 2.82
C ARG A 69 -51.74 -23.42 3.12
N LYS A 70 -50.80 -23.32 4.08
CA LYS A 70 -50.47 -24.30 5.16
C LYS A 70 -49.32 -23.71 5.99
N GLU A 71 -49.55 -23.36 7.27
CA GLU A 71 -49.38 -24.17 8.48
C GLU A 71 -47.92 -24.50 8.84
N GLY A 72 -47.52 -24.15 10.07
CA GLY A 72 -46.32 -24.68 10.73
C GLY A 72 -45.50 -23.65 11.52
N TRP A 73 -45.97 -23.29 12.73
CA TRP A 73 -45.17 -22.53 13.69
C TRP A 73 -44.28 -23.47 14.51
N GLY A 74 -42.96 -23.19 14.52
CA GLY A 74 -42.00 -23.80 15.43
C GLY A 74 -41.35 -22.73 16.30
N VAL A 75 -41.48 -22.89 17.62
CA VAL A 75 -40.96 -22.00 18.67
C VAL A 75 -39.54 -22.43 19.06
N TRP A 76 -38.64 -21.47 19.22
CA TRP A 76 -37.51 -21.60 20.16
C TRP A 76 -37.31 -20.27 20.90
N GLU A 77 -37.49 -20.32 22.22
CA GLU A 77 -37.30 -19.22 23.16
C GLU A 77 -35.84 -19.14 23.61
N GLY A 78 -35.36 -17.91 23.85
CA GLY A 78 -34.17 -17.68 24.65
C GLY A 78 -33.65 -16.25 24.62
N GLY A 79 -34.26 -15.35 25.41
CA GLY A 79 -33.50 -14.23 26.00
C GLY A 79 -34.12 -12.83 25.97
N ARG A 80 -34.99 -12.56 26.95
CA ARG A 80 -35.18 -11.30 27.70
C ARG A 80 -35.44 -9.99 26.92
N GLU A 81 -36.71 -9.58 26.88
CA GLU A 81 -37.17 -8.30 27.45
C GLU A 81 -38.72 -8.29 27.55
N LYS A 82 -39.26 -8.02 28.74
CA LYS A 82 -40.70 -7.93 29.00
C LYS A 82 -41.14 -6.48 28.80
N SER A 83 -42.00 -6.20 27.82
CA SER A 83 -42.75 -4.94 27.75
C SER A 83 -44.16 -5.14 28.29
N ILE A 84 -44.51 -4.40 29.34
CA ILE A 84 -45.87 -4.30 29.89
C ILE A 84 -46.56 -3.14 29.17
N SER A 85 -47.64 -3.41 28.44
CA SER A 85 -48.47 -2.35 27.84
C SER A 85 -49.66 -2.04 28.74
N LEU A 86 -49.66 -0.86 29.37
CA LEU A 86 -50.85 -0.28 30.00
C LEU A 86 -51.67 0.46 28.93
N LEU A 87 -52.94 0.07 28.76
CA LEU A 87 -53.90 0.71 27.88
C LEU A 87 -54.64 1.83 28.64
N PHE A 88 -54.43 3.10 28.25
CA PHE A 88 -55.29 4.20 28.69
C PHE A 88 -56.35 4.48 27.62
N ILE A 89 -57.62 4.27 27.95
CA ILE A 89 -58.77 4.70 27.12
C ILE A 89 -59.18 6.08 27.62
N ILE A 90 -58.93 7.13 26.83
CA ILE A 90 -59.49 8.46 27.07
C ILE A 90 -60.72 8.61 26.18
N SER A 91 -61.89 8.70 26.81
CA SER A 91 -63.16 9.04 26.18
C SER A 91 -63.27 10.55 26.03
N SER A 92 -63.47 11.04 24.80
CA SER A 92 -64.02 12.38 24.59
C SER A 92 -65.17 12.32 23.59
N SER A 93 -66.38 12.31 24.15
CA SER A 93 -67.62 12.58 23.43
C SER A 93 -67.70 14.07 23.11
N LYS A 94 -67.53 14.43 21.84
CA LYS A 94 -68.26 15.48 21.09
C LYS A 94 -67.50 15.74 19.80
N TRP A 95 -68.26 15.99 18.73
CA TRP A 95 -67.85 16.26 17.34
C TRP A 95 -67.69 15.00 16.47
N GLY A 96 -68.80 14.67 15.80
CA GLY A 96 -68.86 13.65 14.77
C GLY A 96 -68.06 14.05 13.54
N ILE A 97 -66.93 13.39 13.33
CA ILE A 97 -66.27 13.23 12.03
C ILE A 97 -65.77 11.78 11.98
N SER A 98 -66.35 11.00 11.08
CA SER A 98 -65.97 9.62 10.80
C SER A 98 -64.75 9.61 9.88
N ASN A 99 -63.56 9.46 10.46
CA ASN A 99 -62.41 8.83 9.82
C ASN A 99 -61.42 8.38 10.90
N TRP A 100 -61.20 7.07 10.99
CA TRP A 100 -60.33 6.45 11.99
C TRP A 100 -58.88 6.60 11.54
N CYS A 101 -58.15 7.56 12.12
CA CYS A 101 -56.69 7.57 12.06
C CYS A 101 -56.15 6.88 13.31
N LEU A 102 -55.62 5.67 13.15
CA LEU A 102 -54.79 5.03 14.16
C LEU A 102 -53.46 5.80 14.23
N ILE A 103 -53.34 6.75 15.15
CA ILE A 103 -52.06 7.38 15.46
C ILE A 103 -51.40 6.54 16.55
N THR A 104 -50.60 5.57 16.15
CA THR A 104 -49.71 4.84 17.05
C THR A 104 -48.59 5.80 17.48
N PHE A 105 -48.71 6.38 18.68
CA PHE A 105 -47.58 7.04 19.34
C PHE A 105 -46.61 5.96 19.81
N ILE A 106 -45.63 5.62 18.97
CA ILE A 106 -44.46 4.86 19.42
C ILE A 106 -43.58 5.86 20.17
N ALA A 107 -43.71 5.91 21.49
CA ALA A 107 -42.75 6.57 22.34
C ALA A 107 -41.44 5.77 22.29
N TYR A 108 -40.52 6.18 21.40
CA TYR A 108 -39.13 5.74 21.50
C TYR A 108 -38.55 6.40 22.75
N THR A 109 -38.51 5.67 23.86
CA THR A 109 -37.50 5.95 24.89
C THR A 109 -36.15 5.78 24.21
N ILE A 110 -35.48 6.90 23.95
CA ILE A 110 -34.05 6.90 23.61
C ILE A 110 -33.36 6.48 24.91
N THR A 111 -33.26 5.18 25.13
CA THR A 111 -32.24 4.64 26.02
C THR A 111 -30.94 5.04 25.35
N ALA A 112 -30.21 5.97 25.97
CA ALA A 112 -28.86 6.31 25.52
C ALA A 112 -28.13 4.98 25.31
N ALA A 113 -27.85 4.65 24.05
CA ALA A 113 -26.98 3.55 23.74
C ALA A 113 -25.69 3.88 24.49
N ALA A 114 -25.35 3.06 25.48
CA ALA A 114 -24.02 3.12 26.05
C ALA A 114 -23.08 3.05 24.85
N GLU A 115 -22.32 4.12 24.63
CA GLU A 115 -21.23 4.10 23.66
C GLU A 115 -20.33 2.96 24.11
N VAL A 116 -20.44 1.82 23.44
CA VAL A 116 -19.38 0.83 23.45
C VAL A 116 -18.26 1.51 22.69
N SER A 117 -17.43 2.26 23.41
CA SER A 117 -16.16 2.74 22.92
C SER A 117 -15.31 1.50 22.67
N VAL A 118 -15.44 0.93 21.47
CA VAL A 118 -14.39 0.07 20.93
C VAL A 118 -13.18 0.99 20.88
N GLU A 119 -12.24 0.85 21.82
CA GLU A 119 -10.93 1.49 21.72
C GLU A 119 -10.37 1.07 20.36
N ALA A 120 -10.49 1.94 19.37
CA ALA A 120 -10.01 1.69 18.02
C ALA A 120 -8.49 1.74 18.06
N SER A 121 -7.88 0.60 18.40
CA SER A 121 -6.45 0.40 18.30
C SER A 121 -6.07 0.29 16.82
N ALA A 122 -5.00 0.99 16.46
CA ALA A 122 -4.44 1.02 15.12
C ALA A 122 -4.13 -0.39 14.63
N LYS A 123 -4.38 -0.66 13.35
CA LYS A 123 -3.96 -1.91 12.71
C LYS A 123 -2.43 -2.03 12.76
N VAL A 124 -1.92 -3.11 13.33
CA VAL A 124 -0.48 -3.37 13.37
C VAL A 124 0.02 -3.73 11.97
N ILE A 125 0.98 -2.96 11.47
CA ILE A 125 1.73 -3.26 10.24
C ILE A 125 2.87 -4.20 10.61
N ASP A 126 2.58 -5.50 10.59
CA ASP A 126 3.54 -6.57 10.87
C ASP A 126 4.52 -6.75 9.71
N GLY A 127 5.70 -6.15 9.86
CA GLY A 127 6.78 -6.27 8.89
C GLY A 127 7.53 -7.60 8.97
N LYS A 128 7.45 -8.36 10.07
CA LYS A 128 8.00 -9.73 10.11
C LYS A 128 7.23 -10.65 9.19
N LYS A 129 5.89 -10.56 9.23
CA LYS A 129 5.00 -11.31 8.35
C LYS A 129 5.31 -10.99 6.88
N VAL A 130 5.30 -9.70 6.52
CA VAL A 130 5.57 -9.27 5.14
C VAL A 130 6.97 -9.67 4.69
N ALA A 131 7.99 -9.47 5.52
CA ALA A 131 9.35 -9.88 5.18
C ALA A 131 9.48 -11.39 4.96
N LYS A 132 8.67 -12.22 5.65
CA LYS A 132 8.63 -13.66 5.41
C LYS A 132 8.03 -13.97 4.03
N GLU A 133 6.87 -13.39 3.71
CA GLU A 133 6.23 -13.58 2.40
C GLU A 133 7.19 -13.24 1.25
N ILE A 134 7.87 -12.10 1.35
CA ILE A 134 8.86 -11.68 0.34
C ILE A 134 10.03 -12.65 0.25
N ARG A 135 10.52 -13.18 1.37
CA ARG A 135 11.58 -14.20 1.34
C ARG A 135 11.12 -15.50 0.68
N ASP A 136 9.89 -15.92 0.93
CA ASP A 136 9.31 -17.12 0.30
C ASP A 136 9.18 -16.93 -1.23
N GLU A 137 8.76 -15.73 -1.67
CA GLU A 137 8.73 -15.33 -3.08
C GLU A 137 10.14 -15.32 -3.71
N ILE A 138 11.14 -14.76 -3.02
CA ILE A 138 12.54 -14.74 -3.47
C ILE A 138 13.10 -16.16 -3.59
N ALA A 139 12.86 -17.03 -2.60
CA ALA A 139 13.33 -18.41 -2.62
C ALA A 139 12.76 -19.18 -3.82
N THR A 140 11.47 -18.96 -4.12
CA THR A 140 10.82 -19.55 -5.30
C THR A 140 11.50 -19.09 -6.59
N GLU A 141 11.80 -17.80 -6.71
CA GLU A 141 12.46 -17.25 -7.89
C GLU A 141 13.91 -17.70 -8.05
N ILE A 142 14.63 -17.87 -6.95
CA ILE A 142 15.99 -18.43 -6.96
C ILE A 142 15.98 -19.89 -7.39
N SER A 143 15.01 -20.69 -6.93
CA SER A 143 14.85 -22.07 -7.39
C SER A 143 14.66 -22.11 -8.91
N LYS A 144 13.76 -21.27 -9.45
CA LYS A 144 13.54 -21.18 -10.90
C LYS A 144 14.81 -20.80 -11.66
N MET A 145 15.57 -19.83 -11.17
CA MET A 145 16.83 -19.42 -11.80
C MET A 145 17.86 -20.55 -11.77
N LYS A 146 17.97 -21.25 -10.64
CA LYS A 146 18.86 -22.41 -10.50
C LYS A 146 18.48 -23.54 -11.44
N ASP A 147 17.20 -23.87 -11.53
CA ASP A 147 16.71 -24.97 -12.38
C ASP A 147 16.87 -24.63 -13.88
N ALA A 148 16.71 -23.37 -14.26
CA ALA A 148 16.77 -22.93 -15.65
C ALA A 148 18.20 -22.74 -16.18
N ILE A 149 19.12 -22.18 -15.37
CA ILE A 149 20.47 -21.81 -15.84
C ILE A 149 21.60 -22.28 -14.92
N GLY A 150 21.31 -23.01 -13.84
CA GLY A 150 22.32 -23.54 -12.92
C GLY A 150 22.97 -22.50 -12.01
N VAL A 151 22.48 -21.26 -11.98
CA VAL A 151 23.06 -20.13 -11.24
C VAL A 151 22.18 -19.75 -10.05
N VAL A 152 22.82 -19.38 -8.94
CA VAL A 152 22.17 -18.76 -7.77
C VAL A 152 22.79 -17.39 -7.48
N PRO A 153 22.04 -16.43 -6.89
CA PRO A 153 22.63 -15.16 -6.50
C PRO A 153 23.68 -15.32 -5.40
N GLY A 154 24.60 -14.36 -5.35
CA GLY A 154 25.70 -14.32 -4.38
C GLY A 154 25.78 -12.94 -3.72
N LEU A 155 25.85 -12.90 -2.40
CA LEU A 155 25.96 -11.69 -1.60
C LEU A 155 27.24 -11.72 -0.77
N ALA A 156 28.13 -10.76 -1.00
CA ALA A 156 29.31 -10.52 -0.18
C ALA A 156 29.00 -9.49 0.92
N VAL A 157 29.42 -9.79 2.14
CA VAL A 157 29.27 -8.91 3.30
C VAL A 157 30.64 -8.63 3.90
N ILE A 158 30.98 -7.35 4.04
CA ILE A 158 32.21 -6.88 4.67
C ILE A 158 31.86 -6.24 6.02
N LEU A 159 32.47 -6.76 7.08
CA LEU A 159 32.35 -6.25 8.45
C LEU A 159 33.73 -5.78 8.92
N VAL A 160 33.80 -4.57 9.45
CA VAL A 160 35.02 -4.00 10.05
C VAL A 160 34.77 -3.75 11.53
N GLY A 161 35.62 -4.32 12.38
CA GLY A 161 35.54 -4.24 13.84
C GLY A 161 34.51 -5.18 14.49
N ASP A 162 34.41 -5.09 15.82
CA ASP A 162 33.73 -6.09 16.67
C ASP A 162 32.46 -5.57 17.37
N ARG A 163 31.85 -4.54 16.80
CA ARG A 163 30.57 -4.00 17.27
C ARG A 163 29.50 -5.10 17.39
N LYS A 164 29.03 -5.37 18.61
CA LYS A 164 28.10 -6.48 18.93
C LYS A 164 26.78 -6.40 18.17
N ASP A 165 26.28 -5.18 17.96
CA ASP A 165 25.08 -4.89 17.17
C ASP A 165 25.29 -5.21 15.68
N SER A 166 26.42 -4.78 15.11
CA SER A 166 26.82 -5.12 13.73
C SER A 166 26.97 -6.62 13.52
N ALA A 167 27.63 -7.33 14.44
CA ALA A 167 27.83 -8.78 14.35
C ALA A 167 26.51 -9.57 14.37
N THR A 168 25.53 -9.12 15.18
CA THR A 168 24.19 -9.73 15.22
C THR A 168 23.46 -9.51 13.89
N TYR A 169 23.57 -8.31 13.33
CA TYR A 169 22.92 -7.95 12.07
C TYR A 169 23.50 -8.75 10.89
N VAL A 170 24.83 -8.88 10.80
CA VAL A 170 25.50 -9.72 9.79
C VAL A 170 25.10 -11.19 9.92
N ARG A 171 25.03 -11.72 11.15
CA ARG A 171 24.56 -13.10 11.39
C ARG A 171 23.13 -13.31 10.87
N ASN A 172 22.24 -12.34 11.09
CA ASN A 172 20.87 -12.42 10.60
C ASN A 172 20.80 -12.35 9.07
N LYS A 173 21.62 -11.53 8.42
CA LYS A 173 21.73 -11.48 6.95
C LYS A 173 22.18 -12.81 6.37
N LYS A 174 23.23 -13.41 6.95
CA LYS A 174 23.72 -14.73 6.51
C LYS A 174 22.63 -15.80 6.58
N LYS A 175 21.94 -15.90 7.72
CA LYS A 175 20.79 -16.82 7.87
C LYS A 175 19.68 -16.54 6.86
N ALA A 176 19.42 -15.27 6.58
CA ALA A 176 18.40 -14.89 5.61
C ALA A 176 18.81 -15.29 4.18
N CYS A 177 20.07 -15.12 3.78
CA CYS A 177 20.61 -15.62 2.51
C CYS A 177 20.44 -17.13 2.39
N GLU A 178 20.89 -17.89 3.39
CA GLU A 178 20.79 -19.35 3.43
C GLU A 178 19.32 -19.81 3.30
N SER A 179 18.39 -19.11 3.98
CA SER A 179 16.97 -19.47 3.94
C SER A 179 16.30 -19.31 2.57
N VAL A 180 16.88 -18.51 1.68
CA VAL A 180 16.33 -18.27 0.33
C VAL A 180 17.20 -18.86 -0.79
N GLY A 181 18.33 -19.49 -0.45
CA GLY A 181 19.25 -20.09 -1.43
C GLY A 181 20.24 -19.11 -2.06
N ILE A 182 20.54 -17.97 -1.42
CA ILE A 182 21.62 -17.06 -1.83
C ILE A 182 22.95 -17.53 -1.23
N ASN A 183 24.01 -17.59 -2.04
CA ASN A 183 25.36 -17.82 -1.56
C ASN A 183 25.86 -16.61 -0.78
N SER A 184 26.26 -16.80 0.48
CA SER A 184 26.77 -15.73 1.33
C SER A 184 28.29 -15.82 1.45
N TYR A 185 28.97 -14.73 1.10
CA TYR A 185 30.41 -14.55 1.31
C TYR A 185 30.61 -13.53 2.42
N GLU A 186 31.57 -13.76 3.30
CA GLU A 186 31.77 -12.93 4.49
C GLU A 186 33.25 -12.63 4.67
N VAL A 187 33.57 -11.35 4.87
CA VAL A 187 34.90 -10.86 5.23
C VAL A 187 34.78 -10.12 6.55
N ARG A 188 35.57 -10.53 7.54
CA ARG A 188 35.70 -9.86 8.83
C ARG A 188 37.09 -9.26 8.93
N LEU A 189 37.14 -7.94 9.12
CA LEU A 189 38.35 -7.16 9.26
C LEU A 189 38.44 -6.60 10.67
N GLY A 190 39.67 -6.41 11.16
CA GLY A 190 39.92 -5.81 12.46
C GLY A 190 39.47 -4.36 12.51
N GLU A 191 39.24 -3.83 13.71
CA GLU A 191 38.94 -2.41 13.88
C GLU A 191 40.11 -1.51 13.47
N ASP A 192 41.34 -2.03 13.52
CA ASP A 192 42.59 -1.36 13.12
C ASP A 192 42.90 -1.47 11.62
N SER A 193 42.07 -2.19 10.83
CA SER A 193 42.26 -2.29 9.39
C SER A 193 42.23 -0.92 8.71
N THR A 194 42.94 -0.81 7.60
CA THR A 194 43.02 0.41 6.79
C THR A 194 41.87 0.48 5.78
N GLU A 195 41.53 1.70 5.35
CA GLU A 195 40.54 1.91 4.28
C GLU A 195 40.93 1.17 2.99
N GLN A 196 42.22 1.14 2.67
CA GLN A 196 42.75 0.46 1.48
C GLN A 196 42.56 -1.06 1.53
N GLU A 197 42.66 -1.68 2.71
CA GLU A 197 42.38 -3.11 2.88
C GLU A 197 40.91 -3.42 2.61
N VAL A 198 39.99 -2.60 3.11
CA VAL A 198 38.55 -2.74 2.85
C VAL A 198 38.27 -2.62 1.34
N ILE A 199 38.81 -1.57 0.70
CA ILE A 199 38.65 -1.32 -0.74
C ILE A 199 39.24 -2.47 -1.58
N LYS A 200 40.33 -3.10 -1.15
CA LYS A 200 40.90 -4.26 -1.83
C LYS A 200 39.91 -5.44 -1.84
N HIS A 201 39.26 -5.73 -0.72
CA HIS A 201 38.22 -6.76 -0.67
C HIS A 201 37.01 -6.42 -1.54
N ILE A 202 36.58 -5.15 -1.53
CA ILE A 202 35.51 -4.67 -2.42
C ILE A 202 35.90 -4.89 -3.88
N SER A 203 37.12 -4.54 -4.27
CA SER A 203 37.63 -4.74 -5.64
C SER A 203 37.65 -6.21 -6.05
N CYS A 204 38.05 -7.13 -5.16
CA CYS A 204 37.96 -8.56 -5.42
C CYS A 204 36.51 -8.99 -5.71
N PHE A 205 35.54 -8.55 -4.88
CA PHE A 205 34.13 -8.87 -5.08
C PHE A 205 33.48 -8.18 -6.28
N ASN A 206 33.94 -6.97 -6.63
CA ASN A 206 33.50 -6.29 -7.85
C ASN A 206 33.84 -7.12 -9.09
N ASN A 207 35.02 -7.75 -9.11
CA ASN A 207 35.50 -8.55 -10.23
C ASN A 207 35.06 -10.02 -10.21
N ASP A 208 34.50 -10.51 -9.09
CA ASP A 208 34.04 -11.89 -8.96
C ASP A 208 32.67 -12.10 -9.63
N PRO A 209 32.54 -12.92 -10.69
CA PRO A 209 31.27 -13.18 -11.37
C PRO A 209 30.26 -13.99 -10.53
N SER A 210 30.70 -14.64 -9.45
CA SER A 210 29.82 -15.36 -8.52
C SER A 210 29.13 -14.43 -7.51
N VAL A 211 29.67 -13.21 -7.33
CA VAL A 211 29.11 -12.19 -6.44
C VAL A 211 28.27 -11.21 -7.24
N HIS A 212 27.03 -11.02 -6.79
CA HIS A 212 26.04 -10.17 -7.45
C HIS A 212 25.64 -8.98 -6.58
N GLY A 213 25.87 -9.05 -5.26
CA GLY A 213 25.68 -7.94 -4.34
C GLY A 213 26.86 -7.82 -3.38
N ILE A 214 27.21 -6.59 -3.04
CA ILE A 214 28.21 -6.26 -2.03
C ILE A 214 27.54 -5.37 -1.00
N LEU A 215 27.73 -5.73 0.27
CA LEU A 215 27.28 -4.94 1.40
C LEU A 215 28.46 -4.64 2.31
N VAL A 216 28.69 -3.35 2.57
CA VAL A 216 29.63 -2.89 3.59
C VAL A 216 28.83 -2.53 4.83
N GLN A 217 29.08 -3.22 5.95
CA GLN A 217 28.32 -3.00 7.17
C GLN A 217 28.74 -1.69 7.85
N LEU A 218 27.81 -0.72 7.87
CA LEU A 218 27.98 0.54 8.56
C LEU A 218 27.51 0.48 10.04
N PRO A 219 28.00 1.40 10.90
CA PRO A 219 29.05 2.39 10.62
C PRO A 219 30.45 1.76 10.63
N LEU A 220 31.38 2.39 9.92
CA LEU A 220 32.79 2.01 9.94
C LEU A 220 33.52 2.63 11.15
N PRO A 221 34.72 2.13 11.50
CA PRO A 221 35.60 2.81 12.44
C PRO A 221 35.86 4.27 12.07
N SER A 222 36.02 5.13 13.09
CA SER A 222 36.05 6.59 12.89
C SER A 222 37.24 7.13 12.09
N HIS A 223 38.31 6.33 11.91
CA HIS A 223 39.47 6.70 11.08
C HIS A 223 39.25 6.47 9.58
N MET A 224 38.17 5.80 9.18
CA MET A 224 37.84 5.54 7.77
C MET A 224 36.85 6.57 7.23
N ASN A 225 36.94 6.86 5.94
CA ASN A 225 35.91 7.60 5.24
C ASN A 225 34.85 6.64 4.68
N GLU A 226 33.68 6.61 5.32
CA GLU A 226 32.56 5.76 4.89
C GLU A 226 32.16 5.98 3.42
N GLN A 227 32.20 7.23 2.94
CA GLN A 227 31.80 7.54 1.58
C GLN A 227 32.78 6.95 0.56
N ASN A 228 34.09 7.05 0.81
CA ASN A 228 35.10 6.44 -0.06
C ASN A 228 34.91 4.92 -0.18
N VAL A 229 34.59 4.27 0.94
CA VAL A 229 34.38 2.82 0.98
C VAL A 229 33.10 2.42 0.25
N VAL A 230 32.00 3.15 0.47
CA VAL A 230 30.73 2.90 -0.23
C VAL A 230 30.86 3.16 -1.73
N ASP A 231 31.57 4.21 -2.14
CA ASP A 231 31.77 4.57 -3.55
C ASP A 231 32.67 3.56 -4.30
N ALA A 232 33.47 2.77 -3.58
CA ALA A 232 34.28 1.71 -4.17
C ALA A 232 33.43 0.51 -4.65
N VAL A 233 32.19 0.37 -4.20
CA VAL A 233 31.28 -0.68 -4.66
C VAL A 233 30.74 -0.32 -6.04
N CYS A 234 30.89 -1.21 -7.03
CA CYS A 234 30.36 -0.94 -8.36
C CYS A 234 28.83 -0.81 -8.33
N ILE A 235 28.29 0.10 -9.14
CA ILE A 235 26.86 0.41 -9.14
C ILE A 235 26.00 -0.83 -9.44
N GLU A 236 26.51 -1.78 -10.23
CA GLU A 236 25.83 -3.03 -10.58
C GLU A 236 25.74 -4.01 -9.40
N LYS A 237 26.58 -3.87 -8.37
CA LYS A 237 26.58 -4.73 -7.16
C LYS A 237 26.25 -3.98 -5.87
N ASP A 238 25.96 -2.68 -5.93
CA ASP A 238 25.51 -1.85 -4.81
C ASP A 238 24.05 -2.17 -4.42
N VAL A 239 23.84 -3.35 -3.86
CA VAL A 239 22.50 -3.85 -3.51
C VAL A 239 21.86 -3.13 -2.31
N ASP A 240 22.64 -2.34 -1.55
CA ASP A 240 22.10 -1.42 -0.55
C ASP A 240 21.63 -0.09 -1.14
N GLY A 241 21.98 0.22 -2.40
CA GLY A 241 21.52 1.38 -3.14
C GLY A 241 22.14 2.70 -2.69
N PHE A 242 23.31 2.67 -2.06
CA PHE A 242 23.94 3.87 -1.49
C PHE A 242 24.84 4.63 -2.46
N ASN A 243 25.13 4.05 -3.63
CA ASN A 243 25.89 4.72 -4.67
C ASN A 243 25.16 6.02 -5.09
N PRO A 244 25.86 7.17 -5.16
CA PRO A 244 25.25 8.45 -5.54
C PRO A 244 24.49 8.41 -6.88
N LEU A 245 24.91 7.55 -7.83
CA LEU A 245 24.20 7.37 -9.10
C LEU A 245 22.83 6.74 -8.92
N ASN A 246 22.66 5.78 -8.00
CA ASN A 246 21.35 5.22 -7.67
C ASN A 246 20.44 6.30 -7.06
N SER A 247 20.98 7.12 -6.15
CA SER A 247 20.23 8.24 -5.55
C SER A 247 19.85 9.31 -6.58
N GLY A 248 20.77 9.65 -7.50
CA GLY A 248 20.52 10.60 -8.58
C GLY A 248 19.43 10.10 -9.53
N ARG A 249 19.51 8.83 -9.96
CA ARG A 249 18.48 8.20 -10.79
C ARG A 249 17.11 8.20 -10.11
N LEU A 250 17.06 7.83 -8.82
CA LEU A 250 15.82 7.84 -8.03
C LEU A 250 15.17 9.23 -7.96
N ALA A 251 15.97 10.30 -7.91
CA ALA A 251 15.48 11.67 -7.88
C ALA A 251 15.00 12.19 -9.25
N MET A 252 15.33 11.50 -10.35
CA MET A 252 15.00 11.92 -11.70
C MET A 252 13.75 11.20 -12.20
N ARG A 253 12.72 11.99 -12.54
CA ARG A 253 11.48 11.44 -13.10
C ARG A 253 11.75 10.70 -14.41
N GLY A 254 11.24 9.48 -14.52
CA GLY A 254 11.35 8.65 -15.73
C GLY A 254 12.69 7.90 -15.86
N ILE A 255 13.56 7.94 -14.84
CA ILE A 255 14.78 7.15 -14.79
C ILE A 255 14.69 6.17 -13.63
N GLU A 256 14.86 4.88 -13.93
CA GLU A 256 14.88 3.85 -12.90
C GLU A 256 16.30 3.66 -12.34
N PRO A 257 16.49 3.70 -11.01
CA PRO A 257 17.78 3.34 -10.40
C PRO A 257 18.07 1.84 -10.59
N LEU A 258 19.34 1.43 -10.51
CA LEU A 258 19.66 0.01 -10.51
C LEU A 258 19.16 -0.65 -9.22
N PHE A 259 19.29 0.07 -8.11
CA PHE A 259 18.84 -0.34 -6.79
C PHE A 259 18.24 0.84 -6.05
N VAL A 260 17.11 0.59 -5.39
CA VAL A 260 16.52 1.52 -4.44
C VAL A 260 17.01 1.16 -3.04
N PRO A 261 17.37 2.13 -2.18
CA PRO A 261 17.80 1.86 -0.82
C PRO A 261 16.84 0.97 -0.04
N CYS A 262 17.38 -0.06 0.61
CA CYS A 262 16.61 -1.16 1.18
C CYS A 262 15.53 -0.73 2.18
N THR A 263 15.88 0.17 3.11
CA THR A 263 14.96 0.62 4.17
C THR A 263 13.79 1.45 3.61
N PRO A 264 14.02 2.50 2.81
CA PRO A 264 12.95 3.20 2.08
C PRO A 264 12.07 2.29 1.23
N LYS A 265 12.69 1.41 0.43
CA LYS A 265 11.96 0.43 -0.39
C LYS A 265 11.05 -0.43 0.48
N GLY A 266 11.55 -0.86 1.65
CA GLY A 266 10.78 -1.62 2.63
C GLY A 266 9.61 -0.85 3.23
N CYS A 267 9.76 0.45 3.47
CA CYS A 267 8.66 1.31 3.95
C CYS A 267 7.52 1.37 2.93
N ILE A 268 7.85 1.60 1.65
CA ILE A 268 6.85 1.65 0.57
C ILE A 268 6.19 0.29 0.36
N GLU A 269 6.96 -0.80 0.43
CA GLU A 269 6.42 -2.15 0.29
C GLU A 269 5.43 -2.50 1.41
N LEU A 270 5.68 -2.06 2.65
CA LEU A 270 4.73 -2.19 3.74
C LEU A 270 3.43 -1.44 3.46
N LEU A 271 3.51 -0.20 2.98
CA LEU A 271 2.32 0.59 2.62
C LEU A 271 1.51 -0.12 1.52
N ARG A 272 2.17 -0.58 0.45
CA ARG A 272 1.53 -1.29 -0.66
C ARG A 272 0.84 -2.58 -0.22
N ARG A 273 1.53 -3.46 0.52
CA ARG A 273 0.98 -4.75 0.97
C ARG A 273 -0.15 -4.61 1.99
N TYR A 274 -0.20 -3.49 2.71
CA TYR A 274 -1.32 -3.17 3.61
C TYR A 274 -2.46 -2.42 2.91
N GLY A 275 -2.36 -2.16 1.60
CA GLY A 275 -3.40 -1.49 0.82
C GLY A 275 -3.54 -0.01 1.15
N VAL A 276 -2.46 0.64 1.61
CA VAL A 276 -2.47 2.07 1.90
C VAL A 276 -2.39 2.83 0.59
N GLU A 277 -3.38 3.67 0.32
CA GLU A 277 -3.39 4.57 -0.83
C GLU A 277 -2.35 5.69 -0.60
N ILE A 278 -1.29 5.73 -1.41
CA ILE A 278 -0.23 6.76 -1.35
C ILE A 278 -0.57 7.95 -2.25
N LYS A 279 -1.11 7.67 -3.43
CA LYS A 279 -1.44 8.65 -4.45
C LYS A 279 -2.35 9.76 -3.92
N GLY A 280 -1.94 11.02 -4.11
CA GLY A 280 -2.67 12.21 -3.71
C GLY A 280 -2.73 12.46 -2.20
N LYS A 281 -2.09 11.62 -1.37
CA LYS A 281 -2.00 11.83 0.08
C LYS A 281 -0.90 12.81 0.44
N ARG A 282 -1.03 13.41 1.63
CA ARG A 282 0.03 14.20 2.25
C ARG A 282 0.94 13.26 3.03
N ALA A 283 2.18 13.11 2.59
CA ALA A 283 3.17 12.30 3.26
C ALA A 283 4.21 13.20 3.95
N VAL A 284 4.54 12.90 5.20
CA VAL A 284 5.62 13.57 5.93
C VAL A 284 6.70 12.56 6.25
N VAL A 285 7.95 12.92 5.91
CA VAL A 285 9.14 12.16 6.30
C VAL A 285 9.89 12.97 7.35
N LEU A 286 9.96 12.48 8.59
CA LEU A 286 10.84 13.05 9.61
C LEU A 286 12.23 12.43 9.49
N GLY A 287 13.22 13.26 9.20
CA GLY A 287 14.59 12.84 8.95
C GLY A 287 14.94 13.00 7.47
N ARG A 288 16.19 13.40 7.21
CA ARG A 288 16.71 13.66 5.86
C ARG A 288 18.07 13.01 5.62
N SER A 289 18.31 11.87 6.27
CA SER A 289 19.52 11.08 6.04
C SER A 289 19.60 10.64 4.57
N ASN A 290 20.82 10.44 4.07
CA ASN A 290 21.04 9.99 2.70
C ASN A 290 20.52 8.56 2.47
N ILE A 291 20.53 7.72 3.51
CA ILE A 291 20.18 6.30 3.43
C ILE A 291 18.70 5.97 3.67
N VAL A 292 17.95 6.88 4.32
CA VAL A 292 16.52 6.66 4.63
C VAL A 292 15.67 7.86 4.23
N GLY A 293 15.84 9.01 4.87
CA GLY A 293 14.86 10.10 4.78
C GLY A 293 14.69 10.65 3.36
N ARG A 294 15.80 11.01 2.70
CA ARG A 294 15.79 11.52 1.32
C ARG A 294 15.23 10.51 0.30
N PRO A 295 15.72 9.26 0.24
CA PRO A 295 15.16 8.27 -0.67
C PRO A 295 13.70 7.90 -0.37
N ALA A 296 13.28 7.86 0.91
CA ALA A 296 11.87 7.63 1.25
C ALA A 296 10.98 8.76 0.73
N ALA A 297 11.41 10.01 0.84
CA ALA A 297 10.70 11.15 0.28
C ALA A 297 10.58 11.07 -1.25
N ALA A 298 11.66 10.73 -1.94
CA ALA A 298 11.65 10.56 -3.40
C ALA A 298 10.73 9.41 -3.86
N LEU A 299 10.70 8.29 -3.13
CA LEU A 299 9.80 7.18 -3.46
C LEU A 299 8.32 7.52 -3.24
N LEU A 300 7.99 8.26 -2.17
CA LEU A 300 6.62 8.74 -1.93
C LEU A 300 6.18 9.73 -3.01
N ASP A 301 7.07 10.64 -3.42
CA ASP A 301 6.83 11.57 -4.53
C ASP A 301 6.60 10.81 -5.86
N GLY A 302 7.42 9.79 -6.12
CA GLY A 302 7.25 8.88 -7.27
C GLY A 302 5.95 8.07 -7.27
N GLU A 303 5.28 7.97 -6.12
CA GLU A 303 3.95 7.35 -5.93
C GLU A 303 2.81 8.39 -5.94
N ASP A 304 3.08 9.59 -6.47
CA ASP A 304 2.14 10.71 -6.57
C ASP A 304 1.68 11.28 -5.21
N ALA A 305 2.45 11.13 -4.12
CA ALA A 305 2.17 11.79 -2.84
C ALA A 305 2.68 13.24 -2.83
N THR A 306 2.00 14.13 -2.09
CA THR A 306 2.56 15.44 -1.73
C THR A 306 3.47 15.27 -0.52
N VAL A 307 4.78 15.45 -0.70
CA VAL A 307 5.78 15.11 0.33
C VAL A 307 6.35 16.34 1.02
N THR A 308 6.37 16.33 2.36
CA THR A 308 7.11 17.30 3.18
C THR A 308 8.20 16.60 3.99
N VAL A 309 9.43 17.11 3.92
CA VAL A 309 10.56 16.59 4.70
C VAL A 309 10.79 17.48 5.92
N VAL A 310 10.72 16.88 7.11
CA VAL A 310 10.90 17.54 8.41
C VAL A 310 12.27 17.17 8.99
N HIS A 311 12.98 18.14 9.59
CA HIS A 311 14.29 17.91 10.19
C HIS A 311 14.55 18.80 11.41
N SER A 312 15.72 18.67 12.03
CA SER A 312 16.14 19.38 13.26
C SER A 312 16.15 20.91 13.22
N ARG A 313 15.85 21.52 12.08
CA ARG A 313 15.80 23.00 11.89
C ARG A 313 14.41 23.45 11.43
N THR A 314 13.47 22.53 11.31
CA THR A 314 12.07 22.82 10.98
C THR A 314 11.42 23.43 12.22
N GLN A 315 10.74 24.56 12.06
CA GLN A 315 9.92 25.16 13.11
C GLN A 315 8.59 24.41 13.20
N ASN A 316 8.08 24.21 14.42
CA ASN A 316 6.82 23.53 14.72
C ASN A 316 6.64 22.18 13.98
N PRO A 317 7.60 21.24 14.06
CA PRO A 317 7.49 19.94 13.38
C PRO A 317 6.20 19.16 13.73
N GLU A 318 5.68 19.35 14.94
CA GLU A 318 4.42 18.77 15.43
C GLU A 318 3.18 19.27 14.67
N GLU A 319 3.18 20.50 14.16
CA GLU A 319 2.07 21.04 13.38
C GLU A 319 2.05 20.41 11.99
N ILE A 320 3.22 20.35 11.35
CA ILE A 320 3.38 19.77 10.00
C ILE A 320 3.02 18.28 10.00
N THR A 321 3.49 17.54 11.00
CA THR A 321 3.23 16.09 11.10
C THR A 321 1.76 15.77 11.37
N ARG A 322 1.02 16.68 12.03
CA ARG A 322 -0.43 16.54 12.29
C ARG A 322 -1.29 16.70 11.03
N GLU A 323 -0.70 17.15 9.92
CA GLU A 323 -1.38 17.24 8.62
C GLU A 323 -1.16 16.01 7.75
N ALA A 324 -0.24 15.11 8.14
CA ALA A 324 0.17 13.96 7.36
C ALA A 324 -0.87 12.83 7.38
N ASP A 325 -1.23 12.33 6.20
CA ASP A 325 -1.97 11.07 6.06
C ASP A 325 -1.02 9.86 6.22
N ILE A 326 0.24 10.03 5.80
CA ILE A 326 1.31 9.04 5.92
C ILE A 326 2.49 9.68 6.64
N LEU A 327 2.95 9.08 7.72
CA LEU A 327 4.10 9.53 8.49
C LEU A 327 5.22 8.49 8.44
N ILE A 328 6.39 8.85 7.91
CA ILE A 328 7.61 8.04 8.03
C ILE A 328 8.55 8.70 9.04
N ALA A 329 8.78 8.08 10.19
CA ALA A 329 9.68 8.59 11.23
C ALA A 329 11.04 7.90 11.16
N ALA A 330 12.09 8.66 10.83
CA ALA A 330 13.47 8.17 10.66
C ALA A 330 14.49 9.17 11.23
N VAL A 331 14.29 9.59 12.48
CA VAL A 331 15.11 10.57 13.20
C VAL A 331 16.15 9.93 14.12
N GLY A 332 15.96 8.67 14.54
CA GLY A 332 16.86 7.98 15.47
C GLY A 332 16.84 8.60 16.87
N ARG A 333 15.63 8.91 17.38
CA ARG A 333 15.43 9.47 18.71
C ARG A 333 14.24 8.79 19.39
N PRO A 334 14.46 8.05 20.49
CA PRO A 334 13.42 7.23 21.10
C PRO A 334 12.20 8.05 21.54
N ASN A 335 11.00 7.64 21.12
CA ASN A 335 9.72 8.22 21.53
C ASN A 335 9.58 9.75 21.32
N MET A 336 10.31 10.31 20.35
CA MET A 336 10.25 11.73 20.02
C MET A 336 8.87 12.14 19.48
N VAL A 337 8.30 11.33 18.58
CA VAL A 337 6.98 11.59 18.00
C VAL A 337 5.91 11.10 18.98
N ARG A 338 5.21 12.04 19.61
CA ARG A 338 4.10 11.77 20.54
C ARG A 338 2.79 11.60 19.81
N GLY A 339 1.77 11.02 20.47
CA GLY A 339 0.45 10.85 19.87
C GLY A 339 -0.17 12.15 19.36
N SER A 340 0.07 13.28 20.05
CA SER A 340 -0.43 14.60 19.66
C SER A 340 0.15 15.16 18.35
N TRP A 341 1.19 14.53 17.79
CA TRP A 341 1.79 14.88 16.50
C TRP A 341 1.12 14.16 15.34
N ILE A 342 0.27 13.16 15.62
CA ILE A 342 -0.29 12.26 14.61
C ILE A 342 -1.69 12.74 14.25
N LYS A 343 -1.96 12.84 12.95
CA LYS A 343 -3.31 13.07 12.43
C LYS A 343 -4.19 11.87 12.77
N PRO A 344 -5.41 12.05 13.32
CA PRO A 344 -6.36 10.95 13.47
C PRO A 344 -6.59 10.21 12.15
N GLY A 345 -6.42 8.89 12.17
CA GLY A 345 -6.54 8.03 11.00
C GLY A 345 -5.31 7.95 10.09
N ALA A 346 -4.18 8.59 10.44
CA ALA A 346 -2.94 8.47 9.67
C ALA A 346 -2.33 7.07 9.72
N VAL A 347 -1.51 6.75 8.72
CA VAL A 347 -0.65 5.58 8.71
C VAL A 347 0.75 5.98 9.16
N VAL A 348 1.32 5.24 10.12
CA VAL A 348 2.63 5.55 10.72
C VAL A 348 3.62 4.42 10.45
N ILE A 349 4.72 4.75 9.79
CA ILE A 349 5.88 3.89 9.58
C ILE A 349 7.02 4.42 10.46
N ASP A 350 7.32 3.68 11.53
CA ASP A 350 8.42 3.94 12.45
C ASP A 350 9.66 3.16 12.01
N VAL A 351 10.65 3.89 11.49
CA VAL A 351 11.92 3.36 11.01
C VAL A 351 12.97 3.35 12.13
N GLY A 352 12.78 4.16 13.17
CA GLY A 352 13.71 4.30 14.27
C GLY A 352 13.98 2.98 14.98
N ILE A 353 15.24 2.73 15.33
CA ILE A 353 15.63 1.61 16.19
C ILE A 353 16.63 2.14 17.21
N ASN A 354 16.15 2.39 18.42
CA ASN A 354 16.90 3.00 19.50
C ASN A 354 17.05 2.01 20.66
N ALA A 355 18.28 1.75 21.11
CA ALA A 355 18.52 0.96 22.31
C ALA A 355 18.32 1.84 23.55
N VAL A 356 17.42 1.45 24.44
CA VAL A 356 17.15 2.12 25.71
C VAL A 356 17.38 1.13 26.84
N GLU A 357 18.11 1.54 27.87
CA GLU A 357 18.38 0.71 29.04
C GLU A 357 17.08 0.18 29.66
N ASP A 358 17.09 -1.11 29.98
CA ASP A 358 15.98 -1.80 30.60
C ASP A 358 16.54 -2.94 31.46
N ALA A 359 16.69 -2.67 32.75
CA ALA A 359 17.21 -3.62 33.72
C ALA A 359 16.33 -4.88 33.88
N LYS A 360 15.06 -4.83 33.44
CA LYS A 360 14.16 -6.00 33.46
C LYS A 360 14.32 -6.87 32.20
N ASN A 361 14.94 -6.33 31.14
CA ASN A 361 15.23 -7.10 29.94
C ASN A 361 16.50 -7.94 30.15
N PRO A 362 16.51 -9.24 29.81
CA PRO A 362 17.71 -10.08 29.92
C PRO A 362 18.95 -9.54 29.17
N ARG A 363 18.75 -8.68 28.17
CA ARG A 363 19.84 -8.03 27.42
C ARG A 363 20.36 -6.74 28.08
N GLY A 364 19.71 -6.25 29.13
CA GLY A 364 19.97 -4.96 29.77
C GLY A 364 19.43 -3.75 29.01
N TYR A 365 18.82 -3.96 27.84
CA TYR A 365 18.22 -2.92 27.02
C TYR A 365 17.02 -3.46 26.23
N ARG A 366 16.14 -2.55 25.80
CA ARG A 366 15.06 -2.80 24.86
C ARG A 366 15.20 -1.90 23.63
N LEU A 367 14.67 -2.35 22.50
CA LEU A 367 14.61 -1.55 21.28
C LEU A 367 13.28 -0.82 21.22
N VAL A 368 13.32 0.49 21.01
CA VAL A 368 12.14 1.34 20.83
C VAL A 368 12.28 2.18 19.58
N GLY A 369 11.15 2.57 18.99
CA GLY A 369 11.10 3.37 17.79
C GLY A 369 11.24 4.87 18.05
N ASP A 370 11.14 5.64 16.99
CA ASP A 370 11.10 7.11 17.08
C ASP A 370 9.72 7.62 17.54
N VAL A 371 8.68 6.79 17.41
CA VAL A 371 7.30 7.08 17.76
C VAL A 371 6.94 6.42 19.10
N CYS A 372 6.25 7.16 19.96
CA CYS A 372 5.65 6.58 21.17
C CYS A 372 4.47 5.69 20.77
N TYR A 373 4.73 4.40 20.61
CA TYR A 373 3.78 3.42 20.07
C TYR A 373 2.46 3.38 20.85
N GLU A 374 2.51 3.44 22.17
CA GLU A 374 1.34 3.37 23.05
C GLU A 374 0.37 4.54 22.87
N GLU A 375 0.89 5.72 22.52
CA GLU A 375 0.06 6.89 22.22
C GLU A 375 -0.42 6.86 20.78
N ALA A 376 0.50 6.60 19.84
CA ALA A 376 0.24 6.62 18.42
C ALA A 376 -0.77 5.56 17.98
N SER A 377 -0.71 4.36 18.58
CA SER A 377 -1.64 3.26 18.30
C SER A 377 -3.09 3.56 18.67
N LYS A 378 -3.37 4.61 19.45
CA LYS A 378 -4.75 5.03 19.78
C LYS A 378 -5.32 6.04 18.78
N ILE A 379 -4.50 6.55 17.86
CA ILE A 379 -4.83 7.68 16.97
C ILE A 379 -4.70 7.28 15.50
N ALA A 380 -3.62 6.57 15.17
CA ALA A 380 -3.33 6.10 13.82
C ALA A 380 -4.37 5.06 13.35
N SER A 381 -4.61 4.99 12.04
CA SER A 381 -5.37 3.87 11.45
C SER A 381 -4.51 2.61 11.35
N ALA A 382 -3.20 2.77 11.11
CA ALA A 382 -2.24 1.67 11.08
C ALA A 382 -0.85 2.15 11.52
N ILE A 383 -0.08 1.26 12.16
CA ILE A 383 1.25 1.59 12.69
C ILE A 383 2.20 0.39 12.67
N THR A 384 3.46 0.60 12.29
CA THR A 384 4.50 -0.41 12.43
C THR A 384 5.03 -0.48 13.87
N PRO A 385 5.19 -1.67 14.47
CA PRO A 385 5.83 -1.81 15.77
C PRO A 385 7.36 -1.74 15.66
N VAL A 386 8.01 -1.33 16.74
CA VAL A 386 9.46 -1.47 16.91
C VAL A 386 9.74 -2.26 18.18
N PRO A 387 10.41 -3.42 18.09
CA PRO A 387 10.90 -4.10 16.89
C PRO A 387 9.78 -4.85 16.12
N GLY A 388 10.03 -5.16 14.84
CA GLY A 388 9.17 -6.04 14.03
C GLY A 388 8.45 -5.37 12.86
N GLY A 389 8.57 -4.05 12.73
CA GLY A 389 8.13 -3.27 11.57
C GLY A 389 9.18 -3.25 10.46
N VAL A 390 9.91 -2.14 10.34
CA VAL A 390 10.77 -1.86 9.18
C VAL A 390 12.06 -2.70 9.14
N GLY A 391 12.66 -3.01 10.29
CA GLY A 391 13.94 -3.75 10.34
C GLY A 391 13.96 -5.07 9.55
N PRO A 392 12.99 -5.99 9.73
CA PRO A 392 12.86 -7.20 8.92
C PRO A 392 12.74 -6.93 7.41
N MET A 393 12.09 -5.83 7.02
CA MET A 393 11.93 -5.43 5.62
C MET A 393 13.23 -4.99 4.99
N THR A 394 14.10 -4.30 5.73
CA THR A 394 15.43 -3.92 5.22
C THR A 394 16.22 -5.14 4.75
N ILE A 395 16.19 -6.25 5.50
CA ILE A 395 16.86 -7.50 5.10
C ILE A 395 16.17 -8.13 3.88
N ALA A 396 14.83 -8.19 3.87
CA ALA A 396 14.10 -8.73 2.72
C ALA A 396 14.37 -7.94 1.42
N MET A 397 14.47 -6.61 1.51
CA MET A 397 14.77 -5.76 0.36
C MET A 397 16.21 -5.90 -0.13
N LEU A 398 17.18 -6.13 0.77
CA LEU A 398 18.55 -6.46 0.39
C LEU A 398 18.63 -7.76 -0.43
N LEU A 399 17.94 -8.81 0.01
CA LEU A 399 17.87 -10.08 -0.72
C LEU A 399 17.16 -9.89 -2.08
N SER A 400 16.09 -9.10 -2.10
CA SER A 400 15.39 -8.74 -3.34
C SER A 400 16.30 -8.01 -4.32
N ASN A 401 17.06 -7.02 -3.87
CA ASN A 401 18.01 -6.29 -4.70
C ASN A 401 19.13 -7.21 -5.20
N THR A 402 19.61 -8.16 -4.39
CA THR A 402 20.61 -9.15 -4.79
C THR A 402 20.09 -10.09 -5.88
N LEU A 403 18.84 -10.56 -5.75
CA LEU A 403 18.19 -11.36 -6.79
C LEU A 403 18.03 -10.55 -8.09
N VAL A 404 17.60 -9.29 -8.01
CA VAL A 404 17.48 -8.40 -9.18
C VAL A 404 18.84 -8.21 -9.86
N SER A 405 19.90 -8.03 -9.08
CA SER A 405 21.28 -7.92 -9.59
C SER A 405 21.69 -9.18 -10.35
N ALA A 406 21.51 -10.35 -9.75
CA ALA A 406 21.86 -11.63 -10.38
C ALA A 406 21.05 -11.86 -11.66
N LYS A 407 19.75 -11.59 -11.64
CA LYS A 407 18.91 -11.69 -12.84
C LYS A 407 19.41 -10.79 -13.97
N ARG A 408 19.80 -9.55 -13.64
CA ARG A 408 20.35 -8.59 -14.60
C ARG A 408 21.67 -9.08 -15.18
N ALA A 409 22.60 -9.53 -14.33
CA ALA A 409 23.92 -10.01 -14.74
C ALA A 409 23.85 -11.22 -15.68
N HIS A 410 22.87 -12.11 -15.47
CA HIS A 410 22.69 -13.33 -16.26
C HIS A 410 21.59 -13.21 -17.33
N HIS A 411 21.08 -12.00 -17.59
CA HIS A 411 19.97 -11.77 -18.53
C HIS A 411 18.74 -12.68 -18.28
N PHE A 412 18.51 -13.06 -17.02
CA PHE A 412 17.41 -13.92 -16.62
C PHE A 412 16.13 -13.09 -16.52
N ILE A 413 15.39 -13.02 -17.62
CA ILE A 413 14.17 -12.23 -17.73
C ILE A 413 13.09 -12.80 -16.81
N HIS A 414 12.54 -11.94 -15.98
CA HIS A 414 11.44 -12.27 -15.10
C HIS A 414 10.15 -12.37 -15.92
N SER A 415 9.53 -13.55 -15.98
CA SER A 415 8.16 -13.69 -16.46
C SER A 415 7.19 -13.30 -15.33
N SER A 416 7.06 -12.01 -14.99
CA SER A 416 6.10 -11.60 -13.95
C SER A 416 5.40 -10.27 -14.23
N SER A 417 4.07 -10.34 -14.09
CA SER A 417 3.04 -9.31 -14.15
C SER A 417 2.68 -8.78 -15.56
N LYS A 418 1.39 -8.92 -15.91
CA LYS A 418 0.77 -8.34 -17.12
C LYS A 418 0.94 -6.82 -17.23
N LEU A 419 1.39 -6.14 -16.17
CA LEU A 419 1.61 -4.69 -16.14
C LEU A 419 2.94 -4.28 -16.81
N ASP A 420 4.00 -5.07 -16.69
CA ASP A 420 5.31 -4.75 -17.28
C ASP A 420 5.37 -5.04 -18.78
N ALA A 421 4.63 -6.08 -19.22
CA ALA A 421 4.41 -6.32 -20.64
C ALA A 421 3.74 -5.10 -21.30
N GLN A 422 2.88 -4.36 -20.60
CA GLN A 422 2.23 -3.19 -21.18
C GLN A 422 3.15 -1.96 -21.28
N LYS A 423 4.19 -1.87 -20.43
CA LYS A 423 5.21 -0.81 -20.49
C LYS A 423 6.29 -1.10 -21.54
N HIS A 424 6.69 -2.35 -21.73
CA HIS A 424 7.69 -2.70 -22.74
C HIS A 424 7.14 -2.85 -24.16
N TRP A 425 5.85 -3.12 -24.33
CA TRP A 425 5.20 -3.16 -25.65
C TRP A 425 4.68 -1.79 -26.14
N GLY A 426 5.07 -0.70 -25.47
CA GLY A 426 4.64 0.66 -25.82
C GLY A 426 5.37 1.30 -27.01
N LEU A 427 6.48 0.72 -27.49
CA LEU A 427 7.25 1.24 -28.62
C LEU A 427 7.80 0.08 -29.44
N THR A 428 7.48 0.06 -30.74
CA THR A 428 7.84 -0.95 -31.77
C THR A 428 6.94 -2.18 -31.91
N GLY A 429 5.67 -1.94 -32.26
CA GLY A 429 4.96 -2.85 -33.15
C GLY A 429 5.53 -2.74 -34.57
N MET A 430 6.69 -3.35 -34.85
CA MET A 430 7.13 -3.55 -36.22
C MET A 430 6.38 -4.76 -36.77
N VAL A 431 5.25 -4.50 -37.43
CA VAL A 431 4.57 -5.53 -38.23
C VAL A 431 5.42 -5.76 -39.46
N ILE A 432 6.21 -6.83 -39.47
CA ILE A 432 6.83 -7.32 -40.71
C ILE A 432 5.72 -7.97 -41.52
N ILE A 433 5.20 -7.26 -42.51
CA ILE A 433 4.33 -7.83 -43.54
C ILE A 433 5.28 -8.46 -44.58
N THR A 434 5.50 -9.77 -44.51
CA THR A 434 6.11 -10.51 -45.62
C THR A 434 5.07 -10.68 -46.72
N TYR A 435 5.25 -9.95 -47.82
CA TYR A 435 4.47 -10.12 -49.04
C TYR A 435 5.11 -11.22 -49.89
N ASN A 436 4.48 -12.39 -49.98
CA ASN A 436 4.81 -13.40 -50.99
C ASN A 436 3.81 -13.24 -52.14
N GLY A 437 4.19 -12.47 -53.16
CA GLY A 437 3.38 -12.30 -54.36
C GLY A 437 4.24 -11.81 -55.52
N ASP A 438 4.14 -12.49 -56.66
CA ASP A 438 4.85 -12.18 -57.89
C ASP A 438 4.59 -10.75 -58.36
N TYR A 439 5.67 -10.10 -58.81
CA TYR A 439 5.66 -8.76 -59.36
C TYR A 439 4.83 -8.72 -60.65
N SER A 440 3.63 -8.15 -60.60
CA SER A 440 3.04 -7.46 -61.76
C SER A 440 2.10 -6.33 -61.30
N GLU A 441 2.48 -5.12 -61.75
CA GLU A 441 1.79 -3.84 -61.90
C GLU A 441 0.54 -3.43 -61.06
N ALA A 442 0.57 -2.16 -60.62
CA ALA A 442 -0.54 -1.21 -60.37
C ALA A 442 -0.85 -0.83 -58.88
N PRO A 443 -1.42 0.37 -58.59
CA PRO A 443 -0.80 1.33 -57.66
C PRO A 443 -1.50 1.48 -56.30
N LEU A 444 -0.70 1.82 -55.29
CA LEU A 444 -1.06 2.20 -53.93
C LEU A 444 -2.31 3.11 -53.83
N ARG A 445 -3.42 2.56 -53.33
CA ARG A 445 -4.57 3.35 -52.84
C ARG A 445 -4.85 3.00 -51.37
N ARG A 446 -4.71 4.03 -50.52
CA ARG A 446 -5.27 4.27 -49.17
C ARG A 446 -5.78 3.04 -48.41
N LEU A 447 -4.99 2.60 -47.43
CA LEU A 447 -5.47 1.84 -46.27
C LEU A 447 -6.07 2.80 -45.25
N SER A 448 -7.38 2.76 -45.08
CA SER A 448 -8.09 3.33 -43.93
C SER A 448 -8.91 2.23 -43.25
N ALA A 449 -8.79 2.18 -41.93
CA ALA A 449 -9.45 1.27 -40.97
C ALA A 449 -8.73 -0.07 -40.71
N LEU A 450 -7.93 -0.10 -39.65
CA LEU A 450 -7.54 -1.33 -38.96
C LEU A 450 -8.50 -1.52 -37.78
N GLN A 451 -9.32 -2.57 -37.84
CA GLN A 451 -10.22 -2.97 -36.76
C GLN A 451 -9.54 -4.11 -35.99
N ILE A 452 -9.10 -3.84 -34.75
CA ILE A 452 -8.53 -4.87 -33.88
C ILE A 452 -9.69 -5.73 -33.36
N VAL A 453 -9.85 -6.93 -33.93
CA VAL A 453 -10.70 -7.98 -33.35
C VAL A 453 -9.79 -8.91 -32.57
N GLY A 454 -9.84 -8.81 -31.24
CA GLY A 454 -9.12 -9.73 -30.36
C GLY A 454 -9.89 -11.04 -30.22
N SER A 455 -9.31 -12.14 -30.71
CA SER A 455 -9.76 -13.49 -30.36
C SER A 455 -8.56 -14.42 -30.12
N ASN A 456 -8.55 -15.00 -28.92
CA ASN A 456 -7.66 -16.05 -28.45
C ASN A 456 -7.41 -17.11 -29.55
N THR A 457 -6.15 -17.27 -29.97
CA THR A 457 -5.73 -18.51 -30.65
C THR A 457 -4.32 -18.88 -30.19
N VAL A 458 -4.23 -20.00 -29.49
CA VAL A 458 -2.98 -20.71 -29.18
C VAL A 458 -2.58 -21.47 -30.45
N PHE A 459 -1.35 -21.27 -30.94
CA PHE A 459 -0.77 -22.16 -31.93
C PHE A 459 0.45 -22.88 -31.33
N THR A 460 0.32 -24.19 -31.18
CA THR A 460 1.42 -25.14 -31.08
C THR A 460 1.63 -25.77 -32.45
N SER A 461 2.87 -25.81 -32.95
CA SER A 461 3.27 -26.74 -34.01
C SER A 461 4.76 -27.08 -33.82
N LYS A 462 5.08 -28.24 -33.24
CA LYS A 462 5.44 -29.50 -33.94
C LYS A 462 6.54 -29.35 -35.00
N GLN A 463 7.68 -29.98 -34.71
CA GLN A 463 8.73 -30.38 -35.65
C GLN A 463 8.14 -31.13 -36.86
N ASN A 464 8.75 -30.94 -38.03
CA ASN A 464 9.25 -32.04 -38.87
C ASN A 464 10.17 -31.52 -40.00
N GLU A 465 11.23 -32.30 -40.21
CA GLU A 465 12.08 -32.58 -41.38
C GLU A 465 11.69 -31.93 -42.72
N VAL A 466 12.67 -31.35 -43.44
CA VAL A 466 13.56 -31.99 -44.44
C VAL A 466 14.88 -31.21 -44.50
#